data_AF-A0A524L6J0-F1
#
_entry.id   AF-A0A524L6J0-F1
#
_cell.length_a   1.000
_cell.length_b   1.000
_cell.length_c   1.000
_cell.angle_alpha   90.00
_cell.angle_beta   90.00
_cell.angle_gamma   90.00
#
_symmetry.space_group_name_H-M   'P 1'
#
loop_
_entity.id
_entity.type
_entity.pdbx_description
1 polymer ?
#
loop_
_entity_poly.entity_id
_entity_poly.type
_entity_poly.pdbx_seq_one_letter_code
_entity_poly.pdbx_strand_id
1 'polypeptide(L)'
;MPDYVIDFTDPGNGSFVIKPYTTNGPASPAAATPLDSQAVTADTSIVLLGQGMWMYGERIQESIVHMLEHFSYQSRPAYPIQGQIWYKNLDYVDGGNPGDPDEQGLYLWDGSAWVNIPMSGIMGGDLDMNGFEIINMADPTTPQSAVTVNYADLNYVNVTGDTMTGNLTMSSADIILTGGGSQITLPNVPVVGTDATNKTYVDSEITNLNSVYIALDGTNTPTTGLIDFGVGVTISGGNFAFTSAGTISMGNVLVNDVLDPVNLQDAATKNYVDVAVGAVGADGTLLSGSLDSNTGVLTLTSTISG
;
A
#
# COMPACT_ATOMS: atom_id res chain seq x y z
N MET A 1 -72.69 -11.78 -38.37
CA MET A 1 -71.89 -12.37 -37.29
C MET A 1 -71.13 -11.23 -36.64
N PRO A 2 -71.13 -11.09 -35.30
CA PRO A 2 -70.38 -10.04 -34.63
C PRO A 2 -68.87 -10.26 -34.78
N ASP A 3 -68.09 -9.18 -34.68
CA ASP A 3 -66.64 -9.27 -34.70
C ASP A 3 -66.12 -9.90 -33.38
N TYR A 4 -64.95 -10.55 -33.43
CA TYR A 4 -64.24 -10.95 -32.22
C TYR A 4 -63.35 -9.80 -31.75
N VAL A 5 -63.58 -9.33 -30.53
CA VAL A 5 -62.70 -8.40 -29.84
C VAL A 5 -61.79 -9.23 -28.94
N ILE A 6 -60.49 -9.12 -29.16
CA ILE A 6 -59.46 -9.80 -28.39
C ILE A 6 -58.81 -8.75 -27.49
N ASP A 7 -59.09 -8.87 -26.20
CA ASP A 7 -58.51 -8.01 -25.18
C ASP A 7 -57.18 -8.58 -24.71
N PHE A 8 -56.18 -7.73 -24.54
CA PHE A 8 -54.97 -8.11 -23.84
C PHE A 8 -55.23 -8.25 -22.34
N THR A 9 -54.45 -9.10 -21.66
CA THR A 9 -54.55 -9.26 -20.21
C THR A 9 -54.29 -7.94 -19.46
N ASP A 10 -53.37 -7.11 -19.98
CA ASP A 10 -53.17 -5.74 -19.50
C ASP A 10 -54.12 -4.77 -20.25
N PRO A 11 -55.08 -4.13 -19.56
CA PRO A 11 -55.98 -3.16 -20.16
C PRO A 11 -55.28 -1.96 -20.80
N GLY A 12 -54.05 -1.63 -20.37
CA GLY A 12 -53.25 -0.55 -20.93
C GLY A 12 -52.81 -0.79 -22.38
N ASN A 13 -52.76 -2.06 -22.80
CA ASN A 13 -52.38 -2.46 -24.15
C ASN A 13 -53.57 -2.50 -25.13
N GLY A 14 -54.78 -2.21 -24.66
CA GLY A 14 -55.99 -2.12 -25.49
C GLY A 14 -56.51 -3.47 -25.98
N SER A 15 -57.10 -3.47 -27.18
CA SER A 15 -57.66 -4.66 -27.81
C SER A 15 -57.62 -4.53 -29.33
N PHE A 16 -57.76 -5.67 -30.01
CA PHE A 16 -57.83 -5.71 -31.47
C PHE A 16 -59.02 -6.56 -31.94
N VAL A 17 -59.40 -6.37 -33.20
CA VAL A 17 -60.65 -6.92 -33.75
C VAL A 17 -60.35 -7.87 -34.90
N ILE A 18 -60.97 -9.05 -34.87
CA ILE A 18 -60.94 -10.04 -35.95
C ILE A 18 -62.33 -10.14 -36.57
N LYS A 19 -62.43 -9.81 -37.85
CA LYS A 19 -63.70 -9.83 -38.58
C LYS A 19 -64.15 -11.26 -38.90
N PRO A 20 -65.44 -11.52 -39.07
CA PRO A 20 -65.95 -12.81 -39.53
C PRO A 20 -65.27 -13.26 -40.82
N TYR A 21 -64.95 -14.56 -40.92
CA TYR A 21 -64.30 -15.20 -42.07
C TYR A 21 -62.90 -14.65 -42.44
N THR A 22 -62.24 -13.97 -41.49
CA THR A 22 -60.86 -13.50 -41.62
C THR A 22 -59.98 -14.09 -40.53
N THR A 23 -58.67 -13.99 -40.71
CA THR A 23 -57.67 -14.32 -39.69
C THR A 23 -56.92 -13.06 -39.26
N ASN A 24 -56.15 -13.18 -38.18
CA ASN A 24 -55.22 -12.16 -37.72
C ASN A 24 -53.93 -12.86 -37.32
N GLY A 25 -52.83 -12.51 -37.98
CA GLY A 25 -51.52 -13.12 -37.71
C GLY A 25 -50.71 -13.43 -38.98
N PRO A 26 -49.43 -13.79 -38.80
CA PRO A 26 -48.53 -14.08 -39.90
C PRO A 26 -48.76 -15.47 -40.51
N ALA A 27 -48.23 -15.73 -41.71
CA ALA A 27 -48.30 -17.07 -42.33
C ALA A 27 -47.48 -18.14 -41.57
N SER A 28 -46.50 -17.71 -40.79
CA SER A 28 -45.70 -18.51 -39.86
C SER A 28 -45.25 -17.59 -38.74
N PRO A 29 -45.04 -18.08 -37.50
CA PRO A 29 -44.70 -17.19 -36.37
C PRO A 29 -43.54 -16.22 -36.63
N ALA A 30 -42.54 -16.62 -37.42
CA ALA A 30 -41.38 -15.80 -37.77
C ALA A 30 -41.53 -14.95 -39.04
N ALA A 31 -42.62 -15.08 -39.79
CA ALA A 31 -42.79 -14.43 -41.10
C ALA A 31 -43.58 -13.13 -40.99
N ALA A 32 -42.92 -11.98 -41.09
CA ALA A 32 -43.62 -10.68 -41.11
C ALA A 32 -44.52 -10.52 -42.35
N THR A 33 -44.08 -11.06 -43.49
CA THR A 33 -44.84 -11.10 -44.75
C THR A 33 -44.49 -12.38 -45.54
N PRO A 34 -45.42 -12.99 -46.29
CA PRO A 34 -46.84 -12.62 -46.38
C PRO A 34 -47.59 -12.92 -45.07
N LEU A 35 -48.68 -12.18 -44.84
CA LEU A 35 -49.64 -12.55 -43.80
C LEU A 35 -50.34 -13.86 -44.17
N ASP A 36 -51.05 -14.45 -43.21
CA ASP A 36 -51.94 -15.57 -43.49
C ASP A 36 -52.93 -15.24 -44.63
N SER A 37 -53.33 -16.23 -45.42
CA SER A 37 -54.08 -16.01 -46.68
C SER A 37 -55.40 -15.26 -46.51
N GLN A 38 -55.99 -15.28 -45.31
CA GLN A 38 -57.22 -14.56 -44.96
C GLN A 38 -57.00 -13.44 -43.94
N ALA A 39 -55.74 -13.09 -43.65
CA ALA A 39 -55.40 -12.07 -42.67
C ALA A 39 -55.34 -10.68 -43.29
N VAL A 40 -55.94 -9.72 -42.59
CA VAL A 40 -55.89 -8.29 -42.94
C VAL A 40 -54.80 -7.57 -42.14
N THR A 41 -54.56 -8.01 -40.91
CA THR A 41 -53.56 -7.49 -39.97
C THR A 41 -52.92 -8.64 -39.20
N ALA A 42 -51.81 -8.35 -38.51
CA ALA A 42 -51.19 -9.27 -37.57
C ALA A 42 -50.84 -8.50 -36.28
N ASP A 43 -51.52 -8.88 -35.21
CA ASP A 43 -51.35 -8.29 -33.87
C ASP A 43 -50.67 -9.28 -32.91
N THR A 44 -50.54 -10.56 -33.30
CA THR A 44 -49.87 -11.60 -32.51
C THR A 44 -48.99 -12.50 -33.39
N SER A 45 -48.08 -13.23 -32.74
CA SER A 45 -47.17 -14.18 -33.40
C SER A 45 -47.82 -15.52 -33.79
N ILE A 46 -49.09 -15.72 -33.45
CA ILE A 46 -49.88 -16.89 -33.86
C ILE A 46 -51.03 -16.44 -34.73
N VAL A 47 -51.64 -17.37 -35.46
CA VAL A 47 -52.84 -17.05 -36.24
C VAL A 47 -54.07 -17.21 -35.37
N LEU A 48 -54.76 -16.09 -35.17
CA LEU A 48 -56.06 -16.04 -34.53
C LEU A 48 -57.17 -16.05 -35.58
N LEU A 49 -58.25 -16.76 -35.28
CA LEU A 49 -59.32 -17.06 -36.23
C LEU A 49 -60.58 -16.27 -35.90
N GLY A 50 -61.17 -15.61 -36.91
CA GLY A 50 -62.48 -14.97 -36.80
C GLY A 50 -63.64 -15.99 -36.82
N GLN A 51 -64.85 -15.50 -36.54
CA GLN A 51 -66.06 -16.31 -36.59
C GLN A 51 -66.30 -16.91 -37.98
N GLY A 52 -66.63 -18.20 -38.06
CA GLY A 52 -66.98 -18.87 -39.31
C GLY A 52 -65.79 -19.32 -40.17
N MET A 53 -64.56 -19.22 -39.66
CA MET A 53 -63.36 -19.75 -40.31
C MET A 53 -63.40 -21.28 -40.41
N TRP A 54 -63.10 -21.79 -41.60
CA TRP A 54 -62.95 -23.23 -41.85
C TRP A 54 -61.58 -23.70 -41.35
N MET A 55 -61.43 -25.00 -41.07
CA MET A 55 -60.14 -25.59 -40.63
C MET A 55 -59.61 -25.06 -39.28
N TYR A 56 -60.50 -24.72 -38.36
CA TYR A 56 -60.15 -24.29 -36.99
C TYR A 56 -59.20 -25.27 -36.26
N GLY A 57 -59.45 -26.58 -36.42
CA GLY A 57 -58.77 -27.61 -35.65
C GLY A 57 -57.26 -27.68 -35.87
N GLU A 58 -56.81 -27.61 -37.12
CA GLU A 58 -55.38 -27.71 -37.47
C GLU A 58 -54.62 -26.47 -36.96
N ARG A 59 -55.08 -25.28 -37.35
CA ARG A 59 -54.41 -24.01 -37.02
C ARG A 59 -54.29 -23.75 -35.52
N ILE A 60 -55.30 -24.13 -34.74
CA ILE A 60 -55.27 -23.95 -33.28
C ILE A 60 -54.35 -24.98 -32.64
N GLN A 61 -54.34 -26.24 -33.12
CA GLN A 61 -53.40 -27.24 -32.64
C GLN A 61 -51.95 -26.84 -32.92
N GLU A 62 -51.65 -26.32 -34.11
CA GLU A 62 -50.32 -25.78 -34.43
C GLU A 62 -49.95 -24.62 -33.50
N SER A 63 -50.86 -23.68 -33.26
CA SER A 63 -50.63 -22.55 -32.35
C SER A 63 -50.33 -23.04 -30.92
N ILE A 64 -51.00 -24.10 -30.46
CA ILE A 64 -50.72 -24.73 -29.16
C ILE A 64 -49.32 -25.34 -29.15
N VAL A 65 -48.91 -26.03 -30.21
CA VAL A 65 -47.55 -26.60 -30.31
C VAL A 65 -46.50 -25.49 -30.30
N HIS A 66 -46.68 -24.42 -31.07
CA HIS A 66 -45.77 -23.28 -31.07
C HIS A 66 -45.63 -22.65 -29.68
N MET A 67 -46.73 -22.56 -28.91
CA MET A 67 -46.66 -22.07 -27.53
C MET A 67 -45.92 -23.04 -26.59
N LEU A 68 -46.11 -24.36 -26.76
CA LEU A 68 -45.46 -25.39 -25.96
C LEU A 68 -43.95 -25.46 -26.20
N GLU A 69 -43.51 -25.22 -27.43
CA GLU A 69 -42.09 -25.14 -27.78
C GLU A 69 -41.51 -23.72 -27.65
N HIS A 70 -42.28 -22.78 -27.10
CA HIS A 70 -41.90 -21.38 -26.97
C HIS A 70 -41.33 -20.80 -28.27
N PHE A 71 -42.03 -21.03 -29.38
CA PHE A 71 -41.67 -20.52 -30.71
C PHE A 71 -40.25 -20.91 -31.17
N SER A 72 -39.79 -22.12 -30.81
CA SER A 72 -38.45 -22.65 -31.12
C SER A 72 -38.07 -22.50 -32.60
N TYR A 73 -37.29 -21.47 -32.92
CA TYR A 73 -36.82 -21.20 -34.28
C TYR A 73 -35.60 -20.26 -34.29
N GLN A 74 -34.83 -20.26 -35.38
CA GLN A 74 -33.62 -19.43 -35.50
C GLN A 74 -33.94 -17.93 -35.67
N SER A 75 -35.13 -17.61 -36.17
CA SER A 75 -35.62 -16.24 -36.37
C SER A 75 -36.70 -15.93 -35.35
N ARG A 76 -36.72 -14.69 -34.87
CA ARG A 76 -37.68 -14.24 -33.87
C ARG A 76 -39.13 -14.33 -34.37
N PRO A 77 -40.10 -14.41 -33.45
CA PRO A 77 -41.48 -14.11 -33.78
C PRO A 77 -41.64 -12.70 -34.38
N ALA A 78 -42.39 -12.59 -35.47
CA ALA A 78 -42.49 -11.34 -36.26
C ALA A 78 -43.34 -10.26 -35.57
N TYR A 79 -44.37 -10.69 -34.82
CA TYR A 79 -45.33 -9.83 -34.12
C TYR A 79 -45.39 -10.20 -32.64
N PRO A 80 -44.30 -9.94 -31.87
CA PRO A 80 -44.23 -10.35 -30.48
C PRO A 80 -45.13 -9.47 -29.60
N ILE A 81 -45.74 -10.10 -28.60
CA ILE A 81 -46.50 -9.41 -27.55
C ILE A 81 -45.69 -9.37 -26.26
N GLN A 82 -45.89 -8.35 -25.42
CA GLN A 82 -45.14 -8.19 -24.17
C GLN A 82 -45.29 -9.43 -23.28
N GLY A 83 -44.15 -9.93 -22.78
CA GLY A 83 -44.08 -11.16 -21.98
C GLY A 83 -44.02 -12.46 -22.80
N GLN A 84 -44.02 -12.38 -24.14
CA GLN A 84 -43.82 -13.56 -24.98
C GLN A 84 -42.41 -14.12 -24.79
N ILE A 85 -42.34 -15.45 -24.73
CA ILE A 85 -41.08 -16.19 -24.63
C ILE A 85 -40.75 -16.78 -26.00
N TRP A 86 -39.48 -16.72 -26.37
CA TRP A 86 -38.95 -17.31 -27.59
C TRP A 86 -37.68 -18.11 -27.29
N TYR A 87 -37.61 -19.34 -27.77
CA TYR A 87 -36.37 -20.12 -27.77
C TYR A 87 -35.67 -19.99 -29.12
N LYS A 88 -34.54 -19.28 -29.15
CA LYS A 88 -33.68 -19.25 -30.32
C LYS A 88 -32.86 -20.53 -30.37
N ASN A 89 -33.11 -21.36 -31.37
CA ASN A 89 -32.55 -22.72 -31.41
C ASN A 89 -31.17 -22.82 -32.11
N LEU A 90 -30.63 -21.71 -32.61
CA LEU A 90 -29.34 -21.66 -33.31
C LEU A 90 -28.73 -20.25 -33.24
N ASP A 91 -27.42 -20.16 -33.11
CA ASP A 91 -26.68 -18.91 -33.29
C ASP A 91 -26.88 -18.40 -34.73
N TYR A 92 -27.51 -17.23 -34.87
CA TYR A 92 -27.91 -16.70 -36.18
C TYR A 92 -27.96 -15.18 -36.15
N VAL A 93 -27.19 -14.53 -37.02
CA VAL A 93 -27.29 -13.07 -37.19
C VAL A 93 -28.41 -12.77 -38.20
N ASP A 94 -29.50 -12.16 -37.74
CA ASP A 94 -30.58 -11.73 -38.64
C ASP A 94 -30.21 -10.40 -39.31
N GLY A 95 -29.74 -10.47 -40.55
CA GLY A 95 -29.42 -9.29 -41.35
C GLY A 95 -30.61 -8.36 -41.61
N GLY A 96 -31.85 -8.84 -41.42
CA GLY A 96 -33.06 -8.02 -41.49
C GLY A 96 -33.37 -7.26 -40.20
N ASN A 97 -32.78 -7.66 -39.07
CA ASN A 97 -33.07 -7.13 -37.74
C ASN A 97 -31.79 -7.04 -36.87
N PRO A 98 -30.98 -5.97 -37.03
CA PRO A 98 -29.70 -5.84 -36.32
C PRO A 98 -29.78 -5.70 -34.79
N GLY A 99 -30.99 -5.52 -34.23
CA GLY A 99 -31.22 -5.45 -32.79
C GLY A 99 -31.59 -6.78 -32.15
N ASP A 100 -31.69 -7.85 -32.95
CA ASP A 100 -32.01 -9.18 -32.45
C ASP A 100 -30.76 -9.84 -31.84
N PRO A 101 -30.94 -10.66 -30.78
CA PRO A 101 -29.82 -11.37 -30.16
C PRO A 101 -29.22 -12.37 -31.13
N ASP A 102 -27.90 -12.45 -31.24
CA ASP A 102 -27.21 -13.36 -32.17
C ASP A 102 -27.11 -14.80 -31.66
N GLU A 103 -27.04 -14.98 -30.34
CA GLU A 103 -26.75 -16.25 -29.67
C GLU A 103 -28.01 -17.09 -29.41
N GLN A 104 -27.86 -18.40 -29.38
CA GLN A 104 -28.89 -19.34 -28.96
C GLN A 104 -29.25 -19.13 -27.48
N GLY A 105 -30.54 -19.15 -27.16
CA GLY A 105 -31.01 -18.96 -25.80
C GLY A 105 -32.52 -18.79 -25.69
N LEU A 106 -32.99 -18.66 -24.46
CA LEU A 106 -34.36 -18.28 -24.16
C LEU A 106 -34.43 -16.76 -24.01
N TYR A 107 -35.39 -16.17 -24.67
CA TYR A 107 -35.58 -14.73 -24.70
C TYR A 107 -37.00 -14.38 -24.28
N LEU A 108 -37.13 -13.26 -23.58
CA LEU A 108 -38.40 -12.64 -23.20
C LEU A 108 -38.54 -11.31 -23.95
N TRP A 109 -39.71 -11.07 -24.53
CA TRP A 109 -40.02 -9.76 -25.10
C TRP A 109 -40.49 -8.79 -24.01
N ASP A 110 -39.74 -7.72 -23.77
CA ASP A 110 -40.06 -6.71 -22.75
C ASP A 110 -41.03 -5.61 -23.23
N GLY A 111 -41.35 -5.61 -24.53
CA GLY A 111 -42.15 -4.58 -25.21
C GLY A 111 -41.33 -3.75 -26.22
N SER A 112 -40.00 -3.78 -26.12
CA SER A 112 -39.07 -3.04 -26.98
C SER A 112 -37.95 -3.92 -27.56
N ALA A 113 -37.46 -4.90 -26.80
CA ALA A 113 -36.37 -5.77 -27.20
C ALA A 113 -36.54 -7.20 -26.64
N TRP A 114 -35.81 -8.14 -27.24
CA TRP A 114 -35.67 -9.50 -26.74
C TRP A 114 -34.54 -9.55 -25.71
N VAL A 115 -34.90 -9.85 -24.45
CA VAL A 115 -33.95 -9.94 -23.33
C VAL A 115 -33.68 -11.40 -23.02
N ASN A 116 -32.40 -11.77 -22.89
CA ASN A 116 -32.01 -13.14 -22.57
C ASN A 116 -32.45 -13.52 -21.15
N ILE A 117 -33.05 -14.70 -21.00
CA ILE A 117 -33.24 -15.38 -19.73
C ILE A 117 -32.10 -16.39 -19.57
N PRO A 118 -31.14 -16.18 -18.66
CA PRO A 118 -30.00 -17.08 -18.51
C PRO A 118 -30.46 -18.45 -18.01
N MET A 119 -30.40 -19.48 -18.87
CA MET A 119 -30.87 -20.84 -18.55
C MET A 119 -29.77 -21.78 -18.06
N SER A 120 -28.49 -21.47 -18.32
CA SER A 120 -27.36 -22.36 -18.04
C SER A 120 -26.32 -21.75 -17.07
N GLY A 121 -26.70 -20.70 -16.34
CA GLY A 121 -25.80 -20.00 -15.41
C GLY A 121 -24.63 -19.23 -16.07
N ILE A 122 -24.55 -19.24 -17.40
CA ILE A 122 -23.66 -18.35 -18.15
C ILE A 122 -24.39 -17.03 -18.29
N MET A 123 -23.90 -16.01 -17.62
CA MET A 123 -24.34 -14.64 -17.82
C MET A 123 -23.51 -14.08 -18.98
N GLY A 124 -24.17 -13.68 -20.07
CA GLY A 124 -23.51 -13.06 -21.23
C GLY A 124 -22.93 -11.67 -20.95
N GLY A 125 -23.08 -11.18 -19.72
CA GLY A 125 -22.57 -9.91 -19.22
C GLY A 125 -22.56 -9.87 -17.70
N ASP A 126 -22.26 -8.69 -17.15
CA ASP A 126 -22.23 -8.47 -15.70
C ASP A 126 -23.62 -8.68 -15.08
N LEU A 127 -23.64 -9.27 -13.89
CA LEU A 127 -24.85 -9.34 -13.07
C LEU A 127 -25.03 -8.02 -12.32
N ASP A 128 -25.94 -7.18 -12.77
CA ASP A 128 -26.39 -6.04 -11.98
C ASP A 128 -27.45 -6.50 -10.96
N MET A 129 -27.10 -6.43 -9.68
CA MET A 129 -28.00 -6.75 -8.58
C MET A 129 -28.75 -5.52 -8.04
N ASN A 130 -28.63 -4.35 -8.65
CA ASN A 130 -29.30 -3.11 -8.25
C ASN A 130 -29.17 -2.80 -6.74
N GLY A 131 -27.99 -3.10 -6.18
CA GLY A 131 -27.67 -2.89 -4.77
C GLY A 131 -28.23 -3.94 -3.78
N PHE A 132 -28.85 -5.02 -4.26
CA PHE A 132 -29.29 -6.11 -3.40
C PHE A 132 -28.13 -6.99 -2.91
N GLU A 133 -28.27 -7.56 -1.72
CA GLU A 133 -27.31 -8.49 -1.13
C GLU A 133 -27.40 -9.89 -1.76
N ILE A 134 -26.26 -10.58 -1.84
CA ILE A 134 -26.21 -12.03 -2.12
C ILE A 134 -26.27 -12.77 -0.78
N ILE A 135 -27.37 -13.46 -0.52
CA ILE A 135 -27.54 -14.28 0.69
C ILE A 135 -27.19 -15.75 0.43
N ASN A 136 -26.78 -16.46 1.48
CA ASN A 136 -26.42 -17.89 1.45
C ASN A 136 -25.27 -18.24 0.49
N MET A 137 -24.33 -17.32 0.29
CA MET A 137 -23.10 -17.60 -0.44
C MET A 137 -22.18 -18.47 0.43
N ALA A 138 -21.73 -19.60 -0.12
CA ALA A 138 -20.78 -20.48 0.55
C ALA A 138 -19.37 -19.85 0.63
N ASP A 139 -18.55 -20.34 1.55
CA ASP A 139 -17.15 -19.93 1.62
C ASP A 139 -16.39 -20.36 0.34
N PRO A 140 -15.44 -19.53 -0.13
CA PRO A 140 -14.69 -19.80 -1.34
C PRO A 140 -13.80 -21.03 -1.19
N THR A 141 -13.81 -21.90 -2.20
CA THR A 141 -12.97 -23.13 -2.25
C THR A 141 -11.95 -23.11 -3.38
N THR A 142 -12.14 -22.26 -4.39
CA THR A 142 -11.25 -22.09 -5.53
C THR A 142 -10.86 -20.62 -5.71
N PRO A 143 -9.76 -20.31 -6.40
CA PRO A 143 -9.30 -18.94 -6.60
C PRO A 143 -10.29 -18.03 -7.37
N GLN A 144 -11.24 -18.60 -8.09
CA GLN A 144 -12.27 -17.86 -8.85
C GLN A 144 -13.61 -17.76 -8.12
N SER A 145 -13.72 -18.32 -6.91
CA SER A 145 -14.93 -18.24 -6.11
C SER A 145 -15.17 -16.79 -5.66
N ALA A 146 -16.45 -16.39 -5.60
CA ALA A 146 -16.83 -15.17 -4.90
C ALA A 146 -16.52 -15.30 -3.40
N VAL A 147 -16.17 -14.20 -2.76
CA VAL A 147 -15.72 -14.17 -1.36
C VAL A 147 -16.76 -13.45 -0.51
N THR A 148 -17.15 -14.07 0.62
CA THR A 148 -18.02 -13.40 1.62
C THR A 148 -17.18 -12.41 2.43
N VAL A 149 -17.80 -11.33 2.90
CA VAL A 149 -17.12 -10.36 3.79
C VAL A 149 -16.56 -11.06 5.03
N ASN A 150 -17.33 -11.97 5.64
CA ASN A 150 -16.87 -12.75 6.81
C ASN A 150 -15.63 -13.60 6.51
N TYR A 151 -15.58 -14.28 5.36
CA TYR A 151 -14.39 -15.03 4.97
C TYR A 151 -13.19 -14.09 4.79
N ALA A 152 -13.41 -12.93 4.18
CA ALA A 152 -12.34 -11.96 3.97
C ALA A 152 -11.77 -11.44 5.30
N ASP A 153 -12.64 -11.04 6.23
CA ASP A 153 -12.25 -10.50 7.55
C ASP A 153 -11.48 -11.51 8.41
N LEU A 154 -11.68 -12.81 8.20
CA LEU A 154 -10.98 -13.87 8.95
C LEU A 154 -9.61 -14.25 8.36
N ASN A 155 -9.36 -13.96 7.08
CA ASN A 155 -8.19 -14.46 6.36
C ASN A 155 -7.25 -13.36 5.84
N TYR A 156 -7.71 -12.11 5.74
CA TYR A 156 -6.94 -11.00 5.21
C TYR A 156 -6.81 -9.86 6.22
N VAL A 157 -5.77 -9.04 6.02
CA VAL A 157 -5.49 -7.86 6.84
C VAL A 157 -6.14 -6.63 6.20
N ASN A 158 -6.84 -5.83 6.98
CA ASN A 158 -7.51 -4.61 6.53
C ASN A 158 -6.51 -3.44 6.35
N VAL A 159 -6.72 -2.64 5.31
CA VAL A 159 -5.96 -1.42 5.00
C VAL A 159 -6.10 -0.36 6.09
N THR A 160 -7.24 -0.29 6.77
CA THR A 160 -7.45 0.64 7.89
C THR A 160 -6.74 0.22 9.19
N GLY A 161 -6.09 -0.94 9.16
CA GLY A 161 -5.42 -1.55 10.30
C GLY A 161 -6.14 -2.78 10.80
N ASP A 162 -5.37 -3.70 11.37
CA ASP A 162 -5.84 -4.97 11.90
C ASP A 162 -4.98 -5.42 13.08
N THR A 163 -5.48 -6.37 13.86
CA THR A 163 -4.68 -7.00 14.93
C THR A 163 -4.09 -8.32 14.42
N MET A 164 -2.80 -8.31 14.07
CA MET A 164 -2.10 -9.54 13.70
C MET A 164 -1.71 -10.33 14.96
N THR A 165 -2.14 -11.59 15.04
CA THR A 165 -1.69 -12.54 16.06
C THR A 165 -0.82 -13.62 15.42
N GLY A 166 0.19 -14.12 16.15
CA GLY A 166 1.19 -15.07 15.62
C GLY A 166 2.41 -14.41 14.96
N ASN A 167 3.27 -15.22 14.35
CA ASN A 167 4.51 -14.75 13.73
C ASN A 167 4.22 -14.19 12.33
N LEU A 168 4.52 -12.91 12.10
CA LEU A 168 4.56 -12.34 10.76
C LEU A 168 5.95 -12.57 10.15
N THR A 169 6.06 -13.43 9.14
CA THR A 169 7.31 -13.62 8.37
C THR A 169 7.25 -12.81 7.08
N MET A 170 8.03 -11.73 7.00
CA MET A 170 8.17 -10.93 5.78
C MET A 170 9.36 -11.48 4.98
N SER A 171 9.06 -12.25 3.93
CA SER A 171 10.07 -13.01 3.16
C SER A 171 10.93 -12.16 2.22
N SER A 172 10.55 -10.92 1.94
CA SER A 172 11.37 -9.94 1.25
C SER A 172 12.26 -9.19 2.24
N ALA A 173 13.49 -8.87 1.86
CA ALA A 173 14.53 -8.37 2.77
C ALA A 173 14.19 -7.02 3.45
N ASP A 174 13.29 -6.22 2.86
CA ASP A 174 12.99 -4.87 3.33
C ASP A 174 11.52 -4.70 3.71
N ILE A 175 11.27 -4.08 4.87
CA ILE A 175 9.97 -3.53 5.25
C ILE A 175 9.89 -2.11 4.67
N ILE A 176 9.14 -1.93 3.58
CA ILE A 176 8.97 -0.61 2.96
C ILE A 176 7.73 0.08 3.56
N LEU A 177 7.96 1.11 4.37
CA LEU A 177 6.92 1.99 4.91
C LEU A 177 6.77 3.20 3.97
N THR A 178 5.69 3.27 3.19
CA THR A 178 5.43 4.40 2.28
C THR A 178 4.61 5.49 2.96
N GLY A 179 4.82 6.76 2.56
CA GLY A 179 4.20 7.94 3.17
C GLY A 179 5.12 8.64 4.19
N GLY A 180 5.18 9.97 4.13
CA GLY A 180 5.99 10.74 5.09
C GLY A 180 5.44 10.57 6.51
N GLY A 181 6.28 10.09 7.43
CA GLY A 181 5.90 9.86 8.84
C GLY A 181 5.60 8.40 9.21
N SER A 182 5.63 7.47 8.25
CA SER A 182 5.42 6.04 8.51
C SER A 182 6.56 5.45 9.35
N GLN A 183 6.24 5.00 10.56
CA GLN A 183 7.20 4.49 11.57
C GLN A 183 6.67 3.21 12.20
N ILE A 184 7.58 2.28 12.52
CA ILE A 184 7.27 1.17 13.43
C ILE A 184 7.32 1.74 14.86
N THR A 185 6.15 1.88 15.49
CA THR A 185 6.07 2.35 16.87
C THR A 185 6.25 1.17 17.82
N LEU A 186 7.28 1.22 18.66
CA LEU A 186 7.58 0.21 19.68
C LEU A 186 7.29 0.81 21.07
N PRO A 187 6.06 0.67 21.60
CA PRO A 187 5.60 1.42 22.77
C PRO A 187 6.20 0.93 24.10
N ASN A 188 6.68 -0.31 24.15
CA ASN A 188 7.19 -0.92 25.37
C ASN A 188 8.72 -0.86 25.44
N VAL A 189 9.23 -0.85 26.66
CA VAL A 189 10.64 -1.10 26.96
C VAL A 189 10.96 -2.55 26.57
N PRO A 190 12.08 -2.82 25.88
CA PRO A 190 12.50 -4.19 25.56
C PRO A 190 12.70 -5.01 26.84
N VAL A 191 12.25 -6.26 26.86
CA VAL A 191 12.31 -7.16 28.03
C VAL A 191 13.25 -8.33 27.79
N VAL A 192 13.21 -8.92 26.58
CA VAL A 192 14.11 -10.02 26.19
C VAL A 192 15.16 -9.55 25.19
N GLY A 193 16.30 -10.23 25.14
CA GLY A 193 17.44 -9.84 24.29
C GLY A 193 17.17 -9.88 22.78
N THR A 194 16.03 -10.43 22.35
CA THR A 194 15.59 -10.45 20.96
C THR A 194 14.56 -9.37 20.63
N ASP A 195 14.12 -8.59 21.62
CA ASP A 195 13.16 -7.51 21.40
C ASP A 195 13.80 -6.38 20.59
N ALA A 196 13.03 -5.83 19.65
CA ALA A 196 13.40 -4.56 19.03
C ALA A 196 13.33 -3.43 20.07
N THR A 197 14.29 -2.52 20.05
CA THR A 197 14.37 -1.42 21.00
C THR A 197 13.89 -0.12 20.37
N ASN A 198 13.11 0.68 21.11
CA ASN A 198 12.78 2.03 20.67
C ASN A 198 13.95 3.00 20.91
N LYS A 199 14.02 4.08 20.12
CA LYS A 199 15.11 5.05 20.22
C LYS A 199 15.19 5.72 21.59
N THR A 200 14.04 6.05 22.20
CA THR A 200 13.99 6.65 23.54
C THR A 200 14.68 5.77 24.58
N TYR A 201 14.48 4.45 24.51
CA TYR A 201 15.14 3.50 25.37
C TYR A 201 16.65 3.49 25.14
N VAL A 202 17.09 3.34 23.88
CA VAL A 202 18.53 3.32 23.55
C VAL A 202 19.21 4.63 23.98
N ASP A 203 18.58 5.78 23.72
CA ASP A 203 19.12 7.08 24.10
C ASP A 203 19.18 7.22 25.63
N SER A 204 18.16 6.76 26.36
CA SER A 204 18.17 6.72 27.83
C SER A 204 19.31 5.85 28.37
N GLU A 205 19.47 4.62 27.87
CA GLU A 205 20.54 3.73 28.30
C GLU A 205 21.93 4.32 28.03
N ILE A 206 22.14 4.96 26.87
CA ILE A 206 23.41 5.62 26.53
C ILE A 206 23.68 6.83 27.44
N THR A 207 22.67 7.65 27.74
CA THR A 207 22.84 8.82 28.61
C THR A 207 23.11 8.46 30.07
N ASN A 208 22.68 7.28 30.53
CA ASN A 208 22.93 6.79 31.88
C ASN A 208 24.28 6.06 32.03
N LEU A 209 25.11 6.02 30.97
CA LEU A 209 26.48 5.52 31.09
C LEU A 209 27.31 6.50 31.94
N ASN A 210 27.73 6.06 33.12
CA ASN A 210 28.59 6.82 34.05
C ASN A 210 29.98 7.19 33.48
N SER A 211 30.33 6.64 32.33
CA SER A 211 31.56 6.93 31.61
C SER A 211 31.29 6.80 30.11
N VAL A 212 31.38 7.91 29.38
CA VAL A 212 31.46 7.87 27.92
C VAL A 212 32.79 7.21 27.56
N TYR A 213 32.77 5.94 27.22
CA TYR A 213 33.94 5.26 26.64
C TYR A 213 34.12 5.80 25.21
N ILE A 214 34.92 6.87 25.05
CA ILE A 214 35.41 7.26 23.73
C ILE A 214 36.51 6.26 23.37
N ALA A 215 36.16 5.20 22.65
CA ALA A 215 37.13 4.28 22.06
C ALA A 215 37.91 5.03 20.97
N LEU A 216 39.10 5.53 21.30
CA LEU A 216 40.06 6.05 20.31
C LEU A 216 40.94 4.89 19.81
N ASP A 217 40.34 3.81 19.33
CA ASP A 217 41.07 2.62 18.86
C ASP A 217 41.56 2.75 17.41
N GLY A 218 42.06 3.94 17.03
CA GLY A 218 42.71 4.17 15.73
C GLY A 218 41.85 3.96 14.46
N THR A 219 40.62 3.46 14.56
CA THR A 219 39.70 3.27 13.42
C THR A 219 38.61 4.34 13.34
N ASN A 220 38.29 5.00 14.46
CA ASN A 220 37.35 6.12 14.55
C ASN A 220 38.03 7.45 14.89
N THR A 221 39.27 7.67 14.43
CA THR A 221 39.94 8.96 14.58
C THR A 221 39.26 10.01 13.69
N PRO A 222 38.77 11.14 14.24
CA PRO A 222 38.36 12.27 13.42
C PRO A 222 39.51 12.61 12.48
N THR A 223 39.26 12.69 11.18
CA THR A 223 40.27 12.94 10.14
C THR A 223 40.92 14.34 10.25
N THR A 224 40.47 15.14 11.24
CA THR A 224 41.05 16.44 11.66
C THR A 224 41.47 16.49 13.14
N GLY A 225 41.47 15.35 13.86
CA GLY A 225 42.26 15.13 15.08
C GLY A 225 41.95 15.95 16.33
N LEU A 226 40.85 16.71 16.39
CA LEU A 226 40.47 17.49 17.57
C LEU A 226 39.35 16.80 18.35
N ILE A 227 39.64 16.37 19.58
CA ILE A 227 38.61 16.02 20.57
C ILE A 227 38.37 17.26 21.40
N ASP A 228 37.29 17.99 21.10
CA ASP A 228 36.82 19.09 21.92
C ASP A 228 35.87 18.53 22.99
N PHE A 229 36.35 18.45 24.23
CA PHE A 229 35.54 17.99 25.35
C PHE A 229 34.50 19.03 25.81
N GLY A 230 34.52 20.26 25.27
CA GLY A 230 33.58 21.36 25.60
C GLY A 230 33.67 21.90 27.04
N VAL A 231 34.26 21.13 27.94
CA VAL A 231 34.56 21.42 29.35
C VAL A 231 35.94 20.83 29.70
N GLY A 232 36.53 21.29 30.81
CA GLY A 232 37.84 20.80 31.27
C GLY A 232 37.87 19.28 31.49
N VAL A 233 39.04 18.67 31.26
CA VAL A 233 39.28 17.24 31.50
C VAL A 233 39.76 17.05 32.94
N THR A 234 39.03 16.26 33.73
CA THR A 234 39.45 15.87 35.09
C THR A 234 39.88 14.40 35.09
N ILE A 235 41.12 14.13 35.51
CA ILE A 235 41.65 12.77 35.64
C ILE A 235 41.76 12.47 37.13
N SER A 236 40.84 11.65 37.66
CA SER A 236 40.86 11.24 39.06
C SER A 236 41.58 9.89 39.21
N GLY A 237 42.79 9.91 39.77
CA GLY A 237 43.51 8.70 40.20
C GLY A 237 44.47 8.07 39.19
N GLY A 238 44.94 8.81 38.18
CA GLY A 238 45.92 8.31 37.20
C GLY A 238 46.82 9.40 36.61
N ASN A 239 47.85 8.98 35.87
CA ASN A 239 48.77 9.90 35.17
C ASN A 239 48.23 10.24 33.78
N PHE A 240 48.26 11.52 33.39
CA PHE A 240 47.98 11.92 32.02
C PHE A 240 49.25 11.78 31.17
N ALA A 241 49.32 10.73 30.36
CA ALA A 241 50.49 10.46 29.52
C ALA A 241 50.25 10.96 28.09
N PHE A 242 51.17 11.79 27.59
CA PHE A 242 51.25 12.14 26.18
C PHE A 242 52.34 11.29 25.52
N THR A 243 51.99 10.51 24.50
CA THR A 243 52.93 9.63 23.76
C THR A 243 53.27 10.15 22.37
N SER A 244 52.79 11.34 22.00
CA SER A 244 53.06 11.93 20.69
C SER A 244 54.47 12.52 20.63
N ALA A 245 55.12 12.45 19.46
CA ALA A 245 56.46 12.97 19.23
C ALA A 245 56.53 14.52 19.09
N GLY A 246 55.42 15.23 19.35
CA GLY A 246 55.29 16.67 19.13
C GLY A 246 55.30 17.51 20.41
N THR A 247 55.29 18.83 20.26
CA THR A 247 55.20 19.77 21.38
C THR A 247 53.81 19.77 22.01
N ILE A 248 53.75 19.78 23.34
CA ILE A 248 52.49 20.02 24.07
C ILE A 248 52.26 21.54 24.13
N SER A 249 51.22 22.03 23.44
CA SER A 249 50.77 23.42 23.56
C SER A 249 49.68 23.51 24.61
N MET A 250 49.92 24.26 25.69
CA MET A 250 48.91 24.54 26.72
C MET A 250 48.18 25.87 26.46
N GLY A 251 48.56 26.62 25.42
CA GLY A 251 48.12 28.00 25.25
C GLY A 251 48.61 28.90 26.39
N ASN A 252 47.97 30.06 26.58
CA ASN A 252 48.33 31.03 27.62
C ASN A 252 47.62 30.71 28.96
N VAL A 253 47.76 29.48 29.44
CA VAL A 253 47.15 29.04 30.71
C VAL A 253 48.22 28.72 31.76
N LEU A 254 47.83 28.80 33.04
CA LEU A 254 48.70 28.43 34.15
C LEU A 254 48.77 26.90 34.29
N VAL A 255 49.96 26.39 34.60
CA VAL A 255 50.18 25.02 35.07
C VAL A 255 50.43 25.09 36.58
N ASN A 256 49.45 24.66 37.37
CA ASN A 256 49.52 24.66 38.84
C ASN A 256 49.89 23.28 39.38
N ASP A 257 50.24 23.23 40.67
CA ASP A 257 50.53 21.99 41.40
C ASP A 257 51.65 21.14 40.77
N VAL A 258 52.60 21.79 40.09
CA VAL A 258 53.84 21.17 39.64
C VAL A 258 54.75 20.96 40.85
N LEU A 259 55.16 19.72 41.09
CA LEU A 259 56.10 19.37 42.16
C LEU A 259 57.50 19.93 41.86
N ASP A 260 58.31 20.15 42.90
CA ASP A 260 59.72 20.49 42.72
C ASP A 260 60.43 19.39 41.88
N PRO A 261 61.24 19.77 40.89
CA PRO A 261 61.87 18.83 39.96
C PRO A 261 62.91 17.96 40.68
N VAL A 262 62.93 16.66 40.36
CA VAL A 262 63.90 15.70 40.91
C VAL A 262 64.82 15.17 39.79
N ASN A 263 64.27 14.88 38.62
CA ASN A 263 65.00 14.46 37.43
C ASN A 263 65.32 15.64 36.51
N LEU A 264 66.32 15.45 35.64
CA LEU A 264 66.77 16.47 34.68
C LEU A 264 65.71 16.86 33.63
N GLN A 265 64.65 16.06 33.45
CA GLN A 265 63.56 16.35 32.51
C GLN A 265 62.26 16.79 33.19
N ASP A 266 62.25 16.92 34.51
CA ASP A 266 61.06 17.36 35.22
C ASP A 266 60.80 18.86 34.97
N ALA A 267 59.53 19.24 34.89
CA ALA A 267 59.17 20.65 34.87
C ALA A 267 59.49 21.28 36.24
N ALA A 268 60.05 22.50 36.22
CA ALA A 268 60.38 23.24 37.43
C ALA A 268 59.39 24.39 37.67
N THR A 269 59.01 24.61 38.93
CA THR A 269 58.27 25.83 39.30
C THR A 269 59.21 27.05 39.26
N LYS A 270 58.68 28.25 38.99
CA LYS A 270 59.46 29.50 39.06
C LYS A 270 60.08 29.68 40.45
N ASN A 271 59.32 29.36 41.50
CA ASN A 271 59.80 29.44 42.87
C ASN A 271 61.02 28.54 43.11
N TYR A 272 60.97 27.30 42.63
CA TYR A 272 62.10 26.38 42.72
C TYR A 272 63.34 26.95 42.01
N VAL A 273 63.19 27.42 40.77
CA VAL A 273 64.31 27.99 39.99
C VAL A 273 64.88 29.24 40.67
N ASP A 274 64.03 30.17 41.12
CA ASP A 274 64.46 31.40 41.79
C ASP A 274 65.24 31.09 43.07
N VAL A 275 64.78 30.12 43.87
CA VAL A 275 65.47 29.67 45.09
C VAL A 275 66.77 28.94 44.76
N ALA A 276 66.76 28.02 43.80
CA ALA A 276 67.93 27.25 43.42
C ALA A 276 69.03 28.15 42.84
N VAL A 277 68.71 29.03 41.89
CA VAL A 277 69.65 30.00 41.30
C VAL A 277 70.14 31.02 42.34
N GLY A 278 69.24 31.47 43.23
CA GLY A 278 69.62 32.33 44.35
C GLY A 278 70.62 31.65 45.31
N ALA A 279 70.52 30.34 45.49
CA ALA A 279 71.44 29.54 46.31
C ALA A 279 72.79 29.26 45.64
N VAL A 280 72.88 29.29 44.30
CA VAL A 280 74.18 29.23 43.58
C VAL A 280 75.00 30.50 43.78
N GLY A 281 74.49 31.51 44.50
CA GLY A 281 75.32 32.58 45.06
C GLY A 281 76.26 33.16 44.02
N ALA A 282 75.72 33.55 42.86
CA ALA A 282 76.46 34.35 41.91
C ALA A 282 77.81 33.73 41.49
N ASP A 283 77.81 32.45 41.09
CA ASP A 283 78.95 31.86 40.41
C ASP A 283 79.30 32.73 39.18
N GLY A 284 80.46 33.39 39.27
CA GLY A 284 80.94 34.32 38.26
C GLY A 284 80.57 35.81 38.45
N THR A 285 79.94 36.24 39.55
CA THR A 285 79.86 37.69 39.83
C THR A 285 81.11 38.19 40.53
N LEU A 286 81.66 39.28 40.01
CA LEU A 286 82.80 39.98 40.58
C LEU A 286 82.34 40.69 41.85
N LEU A 287 82.84 40.28 43.02
CA LEU A 287 82.53 40.93 44.30
C LEU A 287 83.09 42.35 44.31
N SER A 288 84.30 42.53 43.76
CA SER A 288 84.92 43.81 43.50
C SER A 288 86.07 43.66 42.50
N GLY A 289 86.42 44.74 41.81
CA GLY A 289 87.64 44.84 41.00
C GLY A 289 88.41 46.09 41.39
N SER A 290 89.71 45.97 41.61
CA SER A 290 90.59 47.10 41.90
C SER A 290 91.71 47.16 40.86
N LEU A 291 91.83 48.30 40.19
CA LEU A 291 92.92 48.58 39.26
C LEU A 291 94.08 49.24 40.03
N ASP A 292 95.23 48.59 40.10
CA ASP A 292 96.42 49.22 40.65
C ASP A 292 96.93 50.27 39.65
N SER A 293 96.82 51.55 40.03
CA SER A 293 97.20 52.68 39.20
C SER A 293 98.71 52.79 38.93
N ASN A 294 99.55 52.08 39.69
CA ASN A 294 101.01 52.10 39.51
C ASN A 294 101.52 50.96 38.61
N THR A 295 100.85 49.81 38.61
CA THR A 295 101.27 48.62 37.85
C THR A 295 100.37 48.31 36.65
N GLY A 296 99.18 48.92 36.58
CA GLY A 296 98.18 48.70 35.53
C GLY A 296 97.47 47.34 35.64
N VAL A 297 97.69 46.60 36.71
CA VAL A 297 97.09 45.28 36.92
C VAL A 297 95.69 45.44 37.51
N LEU A 298 94.68 44.97 36.77
CA LEU A 298 93.32 44.85 37.27
C LEU A 298 93.22 43.56 38.10
N THR A 299 93.07 43.72 39.41
CA THR A 299 92.83 42.60 40.32
C THR A 299 91.33 42.42 40.51
N LEU A 300 90.81 41.29 40.07
CA LEU A 300 89.41 40.93 40.20
C LEU A 300 89.26 39.95 41.37
N THR A 301 88.45 40.29 42.36
CA THR A 301 88.11 39.38 43.45
C THR A 301 86.77 38.74 43.14
N SER A 302 86.79 37.50 42.67
CA SER A 302 85.60 36.68 42.43
C SER A 302 85.39 35.69 43.56
N THR A 303 84.14 35.42 43.91
CA THR A 303 83.77 34.25 44.71
C THR A 303 83.63 33.05 43.79
N ILE A 304 84.73 32.40 43.41
CA ILE A 304 84.63 31.07 42.79
C ILE A 304 84.65 30.07 43.94
N SER A 305 83.46 29.61 44.33
CA SER A 305 83.27 28.40 45.11
C SER A 305 82.93 27.29 44.11
N GLY A 306 83.94 26.58 43.63
CA GLY A 306 83.75 25.22 43.14
C GLY A 306 83.62 24.27 44.30
#